data_AF-Q706T6-F1
#
_entry.id   AF-Q706T6-F1
#
_cell.length_a   1.000
_cell.length_b   1.000
_cell.length_c   1.000
_cell.angle_alpha   90.00
_cell.angle_beta   90.00
_cell.angle_gamma   90.00
#
_symmetry.space_group_name_H-M   'P 1'
#
loop_
_entity.id
_entity.type
_entity.pdbx_description
1 polymer ?
#
loop_
_entity_poly.entity_id
_entity_poly.type
_entity_poly.pdbx_seq_one_letter_code
_entity_poly.pdbx_strand_id
1 'polypeptide(L)' 'MTELIAVVTITLLAVISPGPDFATVTRNSLMLSRRAGVLTALGIGLGILVHITYTLIGVGLLIQQSLWLFNTINWSVLPI' A
#
# COMPACT_ATOMS: atom_id res chain seq x y z
N MET A 1 1.35 -24.15 -22.59
CA MET A 1 1.84 -22.91 -23.24
C MET A 1 0.87 -21.74 -23.06
N THR A 2 -0.44 -21.98 -23.12
CA THR A 2 -1.48 -20.95 -22.93
C THR A 2 -1.48 -20.33 -21.52
N GLU A 3 -1.26 -21.13 -20.47
CA GLU A 3 -1.23 -20.64 -19.08
C GLU A 3 -0.10 -19.62 -18.83
N LEU A 4 1.08 -19.86 -19.41
CA LEU A 4 2.23 -18.97 -19.26
C LEU A 4 1.99 -17.64 -19.99
N ILE A 5 1.36 -17.67 -21.16
CA ILE A 5 0.93 -16.48 -21.90
C ILE A 5 -0.13 -15.70 -21.10
N ALA A 6 -1.08 -16.39 -20.46
CA ALA A 6 -2.10 -15.76 -19.62
C ALA A 6 -1.48 -15.08 -18.39
N VAL A 7 -0.59 -15.76 -17.66
CA VAL A 7 0.12 -15.20 -16.50
C VAL A 7 0.94 -13.98 -16.90
N VAL A 8 1.70 -14.04 -18.00
CA VAL A 8 2.47 -12.90 -18.51
C VAL A 8 1.55 -11.73 -18.86
N THR A 9 0.42 -11.99 -19.53
CA THR A 9 -0.52 -10.94 -19.95
C THR A 9 -1.20 -10.27 -18.74
N ILE A 10 -1.70 -11.06 -17.80
CA ILE A 10 -2.35 -10.55 -16.58
C ILE A 10 -1.35 -9.76 -15.75
N THR A 11 -0.11 -10.25 -15.61
CA THR A 11 0.94 -9.57 -14.86
C THR A 11 1.35 -8.26 -15.54
N LEU A 12 1.48 -8.24 -16.87
CA LEU A 12 1.75 -7.01 -17.63
C LEU A 12 0.63 -5.98 -17.47
N LEU A 13 -0.63 -6.40 -17.58
CA LEU A 13 -1.78 -5.51 -17.38
C LEU A 13 -1.83 -4.98 -15.95
N ALA A 14 -1.52 -5.81 -14.95
CA ALA A 14 -1.47 -5.40 -13.55
C ALA A 14 -0.35 -4.38 -13.28
N VAL A 15 0.84 -4.57 -13.87
CA VAL A 15 1.99 -3.65 -13.74
C VAL A 15 1.76 -2.34 -14.48
N ILE A 16 1.13 -2.39 -15.66
CA ILE A 16 0.87 -1.19 -16.48
C ILE A 16 -0.26 -0.35 -15.89
N SER A 17 -1.20 -0.96 -15.16
CA SER A 17 -2.33 -0.27 -14.54
C SER A 17 -1.83 0.82 -13.58
N PRO A 18 -1.92 2.11 -13.96
CA PRO A 18 -1.57 3.18 -13.04
C PRO A 18 -2.55 3.10 -11.87
N GLY A 19 -2.03 2.83 -10.68
CA GLY A 19 -2.87 2.72 -9.49
C GLY A 19 -3.76 3.95 -9.27
N PRO A 20 -4.84 3.83 -8.50
CA PRO A 20 -5.81 4.92 -8.30
C PRO A 20 -5.15 6.23 -7.83
N ASP A 21 -4.12 6.15 -7.00
CA ASP A 21 -3.36 7.31 -6.51
C ASP A 21 -2.58 8.00 -7.65
N PHE A 22 -1.84 7.22 -8.46
CA PHE A 22 -1.07 7.74 -9.58
C PHE A 22 -1.99 8.31 -10.68
N ALA A 23 -3.11 7.63 -10.96
CA ALA A 23 -4.11 8.10 -11.90
C ALA A 23 -4.70 9.45 -11.46
N THR A 24 -5.02 9.61 -10.17
CA THR A 24 -5.61 10.83 -9.61
C THR A 24 -4.61 11.99 -9.59
N VAL A 25 -3.37 11.76 -9.15
CA VAL A 25 -2.30 12.78 -9.16
C VAL A 25 -1.96 13.22 -10.58
N THR A 26 -1.86 12.28 -11.52
CA THR A 26 -1.56 12.57 -12.93
C THR A 26 -2.72 13.33 -13.58
N ARG A 27 -3.97 12.92 -13.34
CA ARG A 27 -5.17 13.64 -13.79
C ARG A 27 -5.17 15.08 -13.27
N ASN A 28 -4.95 15.30 -11.99
CA ASN A 28 -4.97 16.66 -11.41
C ASN A 28 -3.77 17.49 -11.88
N SER A 29 -2.61 16.87 -12.12
CA SER A 29 -1.42 17.53 -12.67
C SER A 29 -1.65 18.02 -14.10
N LEU A 30 -2.31 17.19 -14.93
CA LEU A 30 -2.50 17.44 -16.36
C LEU A 30 -3.76 18.26 -16.66
N MET A 31 -4.87 18.03 -15.97
CA MET A 31 -6.16 18.67 -16.25
C MET A 31 -6.39 19.99 -15.51
N LEU A 32 -5.84 20.15 -14.29
CA LEU A 32 -6.03 21.35 -13.49
C LEU A 32 -4.78 22.23 -13.51
N SER A 33 -3.67 21.75 -12.93
CA SER A 33 -2.37 22.43 -12.92
C SER A 33 -1.31 21.57 -12.22
N ARG A 34 -0.02 21.82 -12.51
CA ARG A 34 1.11 21.21 -11.78
C ARG A 34 0.98 21.40 -10.26
N ARG A 35 0.50 22.56 -9.80
CA ARG A 35 0.31 22.84 -8.37
C ARG A 35 -0.79 21.97 -7.75
N ALA A 36 -1.90 21.79 -8.48
CA ALA A 36 -3.00 20.93 -8.04
C ALA A 36 -2.53 19.48 -7.90
N GLY A 37 -1.74 18.98 -8.86
CA GLY A 37 -1.09 17.67 -8.79
C GLY A 37 -0.24 17.45 -7.54
N VAL A 38 0.66 18.39 -7.23
CA VAL A 38 1.53 18.32 -6.03
C VAL A 38 0.70 18.33 -4.75
N LEU A 39 -0.31 19.19 -4.65
CA LEU A 39 -1.22 19.21 -3.50
C LEU A 39 -1.99 17.89 -3.33
N THR A 40 -2.39 17.26 -4.44
CA THR A 40 -3.07 15.97 -4.41
C THR A 40 -2.14 14.86 -3.91
N ALA A 41 -0.90 14.82 -4.40
CA ALA A 41 0.11 13.85 -3.97
C ALA A 41 0.45 14.01 -2.48
N LEU A 42 0.58 15.26 -2.01
CA LEU A 42 0.79 15.57 -0.59
C LEU A 42 -0.39 15.11 0.27
N GLY A 43 -1.63 15.36 -0.16
CA GLY A 43 -2.82 14.91 0.56
C GLY A 43 -2.90 13.39 0.70
N ILE A 44 -2.66 12.65 -0.39
CA ILE A 44 -2.63 11.19 -0.39
C ILE A 44 -1.51 10.69 0.54
N GLY A 45 -0.30 11.24 0.44
CA GLY A 45 0.83 10.85 1.28
C GLY A 45 0.58 11.09 2.78
N LEU A 46 -0.01 12.23 3.14
CA LEU A 46 -0.36 12.53 4.53
C LEU A 46 -1.46 11.59 5.05
N GLY A 47 -2.48 11.29 4.24
CA GLY A 47 -3.54 10.34 4.60
C GLY A 47 -2.99 8.94 4.86
N ILE A 48 -2.11 8.46 3.99
CA ILE A 48 -1.43 7.16 4.15
C ILE A 48 -0.53 7.15 5.39
N LEU A 49 0.19 8.24 5.67
CA LEU A 49 1.05 8.33 6.85
C LEU A 49 0.26 8.25 8.15
N VAL A 50 -0.86 8.98 8.24
CA VAL A 50 -1.79 8.87 9.38
C VAL A 50 -2.36 7.46 9.46
N HIS A 51 -2.71 6.86 8.33
CA HIS A 51 -3.28 5.52 8.28
C HIS A 51 -2.32 4.44 8.81
N ILE A 52 -1.07 4.47 8.32
CA ILE A 52 -0.03 3.53 8.72
C ILE A 52 0.33 3.74 10.19
N THR A 53 0.46 4.99 10.65
CA THR A 53 0.81 5.27 12.05
C THR A 53 -0.25 4.77 13.03
N TYR A 54 -1.54 5.03 12.79
CA TYR A 54 -2.58 4.50 13.68
C TYR A 54 -2.63 2.97 13.62
N THR A 55 -2.43 2.37 12.45
CA THR A 55 -2.46 0.90 12.28
C THR A 55 -1.29 0.26 13.03
N LEU A 56 -0.09 0.82 12.90
CA LEU A 56 1.10 0.32 13.56
C LEU A 56 1.00 0.47 15.09
N ILE A 57 0.51 1.61 15.58
CA ILE A 57 0.27 1.83 17.01
C ILE A 57 -0.82 0.87 17.52
N GLY A 58 -1.93 0.74 16.79
CA GLY A 58 -3.04 -0.13 17.15
C GLY A 58 -2.63 -1.61 17.21
N VAL A 59 -1.93 -2.10 16.18
CA VAL A 59 -1.38 -3.47 16.15
C VAL A 59 -0.32 -3.65 17.24
N GLY A 60 0.55 -2.67 17.46
CA GLY A 60 1.58 -2.71 18.50
C GLY A 60 1.01 -2.84 19.91
N LEU A 61 -0.04 -2.06 20.23
CA LEU A 61 -0.75 -2.16 21.50
C LEU A 61 -1.51 -3.49 21.63
N LEU A 62 -2.12 -3.97 20.53
CA LEU A 62 -2.83 -5.25 20.52
C LEU A 62 -1.89 -6.43 20.80
N ILE A 63 -0.68 -6.42 20.22
CA ILE A 63 0.36 -7.42 20.49
C ILE A 63 0.82 -7.34 21.95
N GLN A 64 1.00 -6.14 22.50
CA GLN A 64 1.43 -5.95 23.89
C GLN A 64 0.42 -6.50 24.90
N GLN A 65 -0.88 -6.39 24.63
CA GLN A 65 -1.92 -6.89 25.54
C GLN A 65 -2.19 -8.39 25.43
N SER A 66 -1.72 -9.05 24.36
CA SER A 66 -2.03 -10.46 24.10
C SER A 66 -0.77 -11.34 24.07
N LEU A 67 -0.51 -12.03 25.19
CA LEU A 67 0.56 -13.02 25.32
C LEU A 67 0.51 -14.09 24.21
N TRP A 68 -0.69 -14.42 23.71
CA TRP A 68 -0.90 -15.39 22.65
C TRP A 68 -0.43 -14.90 21.27
N LEU A 69 -0.68 -13.63 20.88
CA LEU A 69 -0.15 -13.09 19.61
C LEU A 69 1.37 -12.93 19.68
N PHE A 70 1.91 -12.47 20.81
CA PHE A 70 3.35 -12.35 21.00
C PHE A 70 4.05 -13.71 20.82
N ASN A 71 3.55 -14.77 21.45
CA ASN A 71 4.13 -16.11 21.30
C ASN A 71 4.03 -16.64 19.86
N THR A 72 2.94 -16.37 19.16
CA THR A 72 2.72 -16.85 17.78
C THR A 72 3.62 -16.14 16.77
N ILE A 73 3.80 -14.82 16.91
CA ILE A 73 4.72 -14.01 16.09
C ILE A 73 6.17 -14.42 16.39
N ASN A 74 6.54 -14.56 17.67
CA ASN A 74 7.88 -14.97 18.05
C ASN A 74 8.25 -16.36 17.51
N TRP A 75 7.29 -17.30 17.50
CA TRP A 75 7.49 -18.64 16.94
C TRP A 75 7.60 -18.66 15.40
N SER A 76 6.87 -17.78 14.71
CA SER A 76 6.91 -17.68 13.24
C SER A 76 8.11 -16.88 12.71
N VAL A 77 8.73 -16.04 13.55
CA VAL A 77 9.97 -15.30 13.22
C VAL A 77 11.25 -16.10 13.56
N LEU A 78 11.19 -17.06 14.49
CA LEU A 78 12.30 -17.95 14.85
C LEU A 78 12.14 -19.42 14.35
N PRO A 79 11.92 -19.71 13.05
CA PRO A 79 12.09 -21.05 12.51
C PRO A 79 13.42 -21.23 11.73
N ILE A 80 14.49 -20.52 12.13
CA ILE A 80 15.89 -20.74 11.69
C ILE A 80 16.79 -21.01 12.88
#